data_AF-A0A644WNG3-F1
#
_entry.id   AF-A0A644WNG3-F1
#
_cell.length_a   1.000
_cell.length_b   1.000
_cell.length_c   1.000
_cell.angle_alpha   90.00
_cell.angle_beta   90.00
_cell.angle_gamma   90.00
#
_symmetry.space_group_name_H-M   'P 1'
#
loop_
_entity.id
_entity.type
_entity.pdbx_description
1 polymer ?
#
loop_
_entity_poly.entity_id
_entity_poly.type
_entity_poly.pdbx_seq_one_letter_code
_entity_poly.pdbx_strand_id
1 'polypeptide(L)' 'MSRQFGEQSYKEGEDPEDLKKEMADVLFVLVCLANQCGVNLEEVIVKNMERKAARDSERHLKNPKLEK' A
#
# COMPACT_ATOMS: atom_id res chain seq x y z
N MET A 1 1.20 -8.53 -9.49
CA MET A 1 2.17 -7.61 -8.85
C MET A 1 3.60 -7.74 -9.39
N SER A 2 4.27 -8.90 -9.38
CA SER A 2 5.65 -9.00 -9.93
C SER A 2 5.74 -8.86 -11.46
N ARG A 3 4.66 -9.14 -12.20
CA ARG A 3 4.60 -8.98 -13.66
C ARG A 3 4.30 -7.56 -14.13
N GLN A 4 3.64 -6.78 -13.27
CA GLN A 4 3.24 -5.39 -13.56
C GLN A 4 4.24 -4.37 -12.99
N PHE A 5 4.88 -4.69 -11.87
CA PHE A 5 5.76 -3.80 -11.11
C PHE A 5 7.07 -4.49 -10.64
N GLY A 6 7.43 -5.64 -11.23
CA GLY A 6 8.69 -6.35 -10.99
C GLY A 6 9.38 -6.72 -12.31
N GLU A 7 10.55 -7.37 -12.25
CA GLU A 7 11.40 -7.66 -13.41
C GLU A 7 10.86 -8.73 -14.38
N GLN A 8 9.65 -9.25 -14.12
CA GLN A 8 9.12 -10.40 -14.85
C GLN A 8 8.23 -9.93 -16.00
N SER A 9 8.55 -10.36 -17.22
CA SER A 9 7.81 -9.98 -18.44
C SER A 9 6.32 -10.32 -18.35
N TYR A 10 5.48 -9.42 -18.87
CA TYR A 10 4.06 -9.64 -19.05
C TYR A 10 3.78 -10.85 -19.95
N LYS A 11 2.71 -11.59 -19.64
CA LYS A 11 2.08 -12.50 -20.60
C LYS A 11 1.01 -11.74 -21.38
N GLU A 12 0.95 -11.94 -22.70
CA GLU A 12 -0.13 -11.42 -23.53
C GLU A 12 -1.48 -11.92 -22.98
N GLY A 13 -2.37 -10.98 -22.60
CA GLY A 13 -3.71 -11.26 -22.09
C GLY A 13 -3.98 -10.92 -20.62
N GLU A 14 -3.01 -10.43 -19.84
CA GLU A 14 -3.29 -9.88 -18.50
C GLU A 14 -3.93 -8.48 -18.62
N ASP A 15 -5.18 -8.33 -18.18
CA ASP A 15 -5.87 -7.03 -18.10
C ASP A 15 -5.28 -6.22 -16.93
N PRO A 16 -4.73 -5.02 -17.17
CA PRO A 16 -4.27 -4.13 -16.10
C PRO A 16 -5.33 -3.83 -15.04
N GLU A 17 -6.61 -3.96 -15.38
CA GLU A 17 -7.74 -3.78 -14.47
C GLU A 17 -7.83 -4.90 -13.42
N ASP A 18 -7.32 -6.10 -13.70
CA ASP A 18 -7.38 -7.22 -12.77
C ASP A 18 -6.55 -6.95 -11.52
N LEU A 19 -5.37 -6.32 -11.65
CA LEU A 19 -4.60 -5.98 -10.45
C LEU A 19 -5.34 -5.00 -9.54
N LYS A 20 -6.08 -4.03 -10.10
CA LYS A 20 -6.86 -3.09 -9.29
C LYS A 20 -7.96 -3.82 -8.51
N LYS A 21 -8.64 -4.77 -9.16
CA LYS A 21 -9.66 -5.61 -8.52
C LYS A 21 -9.05 -6.45 -7.39
N GLU A 22 -7.95 -7.13 -7.65
CA GLU A 22 -7.25 -7.94 -6.64
C GLU A 22 -6.78 -7.10 -5.45
N MET A 23 -6.31 -5.87 -5.68
CA MET A 23 -5.95 -4.95 -4.59
C MET A 23 -7.17 -4.52 -3.77
N ALA A 24 -8.33 -4.32 -4.41
CA ALA A 24 -9.58 -4.03 -3.71
C ALA A 24 -10.05 -5.22 -2.87
N ASP A 25 -9.94 -6.44 -3.38
CA ASP A 25 -10.31 -7.67 -2.66
C ASP A 25 -9.43 -7.88 -1.43
N VAL A 26 -8.11 -7.65 -1.53
CA VAL A 26 -7.20 -7.68 -0.37
C VAL A 26 -7.60 -6.66 0.68
N LEU A 27 -7.92 -5.43 0.28
CA LEU A 27 -8.37 -4.39 1.20
C LEU A 27 -9.70 -4.79 1.87
N PHE A 28 -10.64 -5.35 1.12
CA PHE A 28 -11.93 -5.79 1.63
C PHE A 28 -11.79 -6.89 2.69
N VAL A 29 -10.96 -7.91 2.42
CA VAL A 29 -10.68 -8.98 3.37
C VAL A 29 -10.02 -8.44 4.64
N LEU A 30 -9.07 -7.50 4.50
CA LEU A 30 -8.41 -6.85 5.64
C LEU A 30 -9.41 -6.10 6.53
N VAL A 31 -10.35 -5.36 5.92
CA VAL A 31 -11.42 -4.66 6.66
C VAL A 31 -12.33 -5.66 7.39
N CYS A 32 -12.70 -6.77 6.73
CA CYS A 32 -13.50 -7.82 7.37
C CYS A 32 -12.80 -8.42 8.59
N LEU A 33 -11.50 -8.71 8.48
CA LEU A 33 -10.70 -9.24 9.58
C LEU A 33 -10.60 -8.25 10.74
N ALA A 34 -10.41 -6.96 10.46
CA ALA A 34 -10.39 -5.93 11.50
C ALA A 34 -11.72 -5.87 12.26
N ASN A 35 -12.84 -5.90 11.54
CA ASN A 35 -14.18 -5.93 12.13
C ASN A 35 -14.41 -7.17 12.99
N GLN A 36 -14.01 -8.36 12.51
CA GLN A 36 -14.13 -9.61 13.27
C GLN A 36 -13.31 -9.60 14.57
N CYS A 37 -12.15 -8.96 14.55
CA CYS A 37 -11.28 -8.82 15.73
C CYS A 37 -11.66 -7.64 16.65
N GLY A 38 -12.71 -6.87 16.33
CA GLY A 38 -13.09 -5.67 17.09
C GLY A 38 -12.09 -4.52 17.01
N VAL A 39 -11.28 -4.47 15.94
CA VAL A 39 -10.29 -3.41 15.71
C VAL A 39 -10.93 -2.27 14.93
N ASN A 40 -10.93 -1.07 15.50
CA ASN A 40 -11.27 0.15 14.76
C ASN A 40 -10.12 0.52 13.81
N LEU A 41 -10.21 0.02 12.57
CA LEU A 41 -9.14 0.17 11.58
C LEU A 41 -8.90 1.64 11.19
N GLU A 42 -9.94 2.47 11.17
CA GLU A 42 -9.84 3.91 10.86
C GLU A 42 -8.95 4.62 11.89
N GLU A 43 -9.25 4.47 13.17
CA GLU A 43 -8.48 5.08 14.26
C GLU A 43 -7.01 4.65 14.22
N VAL A 44 -6.76 3.35 13.98
CA VAL A 44 -5.40 2.80 13.89
C VAL A 44 -4.65 3.37 12.68
N ILE A 45 -5.32 3.51 11.53
CA ILE A 45 -4.72 4.11 10.33
C ILE A 45 -4.32 5.56 10.60
N VAL A 46 -5.20 6.38 11.18
CA VAL A 46 -4.93 7.79 11.50
C VAL A 46 -3.69 7.92 12.39
N LYS A 47 -3.67 7.21 13.53
CA LYS A 47 -2.51 7.21 14.44
C LYS A 47 -1.22 6.74 13.77
N ASN A 48 -1.30 5.75 12.88
CA ASN A 48 -0.14 5.26 12.16
C ASN A 48 0.40 6.30 11.17
N MET A 49 -0.49 7.02 10.48
CA MET A 49 -0.12 8.10 9.57
C MET A 49 0.54 9.26 10.31
N GLU A 50 0.01 9.68 11.46
CA GLU A 50 0.63 10.71 12.32
C GLU A 50 2.04 10.32 12.75
N ARG A 51 2.21 9.08 13.25
CA ARG A 51 3.52 8.55 13.64
C ARG A 51 4.50 8.52 12.47
N LYS A 52 4.05 8.09 11.28
CA LYS A 52 4.88 8.06 10.07
C LYS A 52 5.26 9.47 9.62
N ALA A 53 4.32 10.42 9.65
CA ALA A 53 4.57 11.81 9.30
C ALA A 53 5.63 12.43 10.22
N ALA A 54 5.54 12.19 11.52
CA ALA A 54 6.55 12.64 12.48
C ALA A 54 7.93 12.02 12.21
N ARG A 55 7.99 10.68 12.07
CA ARG A 55 9.24 9.94 11.83
C ARG A 55 9.90 10.31 10.50
N ASP A 56 9.11 10.48 9.46
CA ASP A 56 9.59 10.64 8.08
C ASP A 56 9.59 12.12 7.63
N SER A 57 9.39 13.06 8.56
CA SER A 57 9.29 14.50 8.31
C SER A 57 10.43 15.08 7.47
N GLU A 58 11.66 14.59 7.67
CA GLU A 58 12.83 15.01 6.92
C GLU A 58 13.34 13.95 5.91
N ARG A 59 12.69 12.78 5.84
CA ARG A 59 13.21 11.62 5.09
C ARG A 59 13.35 11.91 3.60
N HIS A 60 12.39 12.64 3.03
CA HIS A 60 12.44 13.04 1.62
C HIS A 60 13.40 14.20 1.39
N LEU A 61 13.47 15.15 2.32
CA LEU A 61 14.36 16.31 2.24
C LEU A 61 15.84 15.91 2.30
N LYS A 62 16.19 14.93 3.14
CA LYS A 62 17.56 14.45 3.37
C LYS A 62 17.94 13.23 2.51
N ASN A 63 17.21 12.95 1.44
CA ASN A 63 17.49 11.77 0.61
C ASN A 63 18.57 12.09 -0.44
N PRO A 64 19.79 11.55 -0.31
CA PRO A 64 20.89 11.83 -1.25
C PRO A 64 20.62 11.30 -2.66
N LYS A 65 19.68 10.34 -2.83
CA LYS A 65 19.27 9.87 -4.16
C LYS A 65 18.43 10.89 -4.94
N LEU A 66 17.93 11.92 -4.26
CA LEU A 66 17.11 12.98 -4.84
C LEU A 66 17.91 14.27 -5.06
N GLU A 67 19.16 14.32 -4.61
CA GLU A 67 20.09 15.40 -4.95
C GLU A 67 20.46 15.26 -6.44
N LYS A 68 20.32 16.35 -7.21
CA LYS A 68 20.65 16.40 -8.64
C LYS A 68 22.14 16.55 -8.87
#